data_AF-A0A8T3P9A5-F1
#
_entry.id   AF-A0A8T3P9A5-F1
#
_cell.length_a   1.000
_cell.length_b   1.000
_cell.length_c   1.000
_cell.angle_alpha   90.00
_cell.angle_beta   90.00
_cell.angle_gamma   90.00
#
_symmetry.space_group_name_H-M   'P 1'
#
loop_
_entity.id
_entity.type
_entity.pdbx_description
1 polymer ?
#
loop_
_entity_poly.entity_id
_entity_poly.type
_entity_poly.pdbx_seq_one_letter_code
_entity_poly.pdbx_strand_id
1 'polypeptide(L)'
;MHRDSPLLVRPAVPALALVCCLVFLTASYLLAGATPQRPDQPHDALPPELAGSSFMPVVIERPLAEIRAEEEAEKPAIEARQRELLERRYDLRDEPSGSAMSGGRRQVQRGVRVRLSEGVTWEQLAQTSPQEIREQDLWPEGFRALPHVKHASGGMVFPQDQIDAIEQAEQRDLMRFDIEFDLPEHLLPEFPPPMFLTNRPDLGDISQGQVVTIKNFHELTRGLLTPFQLEGLRMLVTPFPQQQFNATEDRKVADPSMGVT
;
A
#
# COMPACT_ATOMS: atom_id res chain seq x y z
N MET A 1 -40.15 -62.02 -48.61
CA MET A 1 -39.02 -62.00 -49.57
C MET A 1 -37.88 -61.27 -48.87
N HIS A 2 -36.84 -62.05 -48.51
CA HIS A 2 -35.54 -61.72 -47.92
C HIS A 2 -35.23 -60.30 -47.41
N ARG A 3 -34.75 -60.21 -46.16
CA ARG A 3 -33.33 -59.88 -45.89
C ARG A 3 -32.97 -60.01 -44.40
N ASP A 4 -32.30 -61.13 -44.12
CA ASP A 4 -31.19 -61.41 -43.21
C ASP A 4 -30.64 -60.29 -42.30
N SER A 5 -30.60 -60.62 -41.00
CA SER A 5 -29.79 -59.97 -39.96
C SER A 5 -28.30 -60.31 -40.13
N PRO A 6 -27.36 -59.34 -40.04
CA PRO A 6 -25.95 -59.67 -39.91
C PRO A 6 -25.55 -59.83 -38.44
N LEU A 7 -24.97 -61.00 -38.16
CA LEU A 7 -24.24 -61.35 -36.94
C LEU A 7 -23.08 -60.36 -36.70
N LEU A 8 -23.04 -59.78 -35.50
CA LEU A 8 -21.96 -58.91 -35.04
C LEU A 8 -20.71 -59.75 -34.77
N VAL A 9 -19.73 -59.67 -35.69
CA VAL A 9 -18.37 -60.18 -35.46
C VAL A 9 -17.63 -59.15 -34.61
N ARG A 10 -17.27 -59.51 -33.37
CA ARG A 10 -16.40 -58.70 -32.50
C ARG A 10 -14.96 -58.79 -33.02
N PRO A 11 -14.26 -57.69 -33.34
CA PRO A 11 -12.82 -57.75 -33.56
C PRO A 11 -12.14 -57.98 -32.21
N ALA A 12 -11.28 -59.00 -32.15
CA ALA A 12 -10.37 -59.22 -31.03
C ALA A 12 -9.41 -58.03 -30.95
N VAL A 13 -9.51 -57.26 -29.87
CA VAL A 13 -8.52 -56.22 -29.54
C VAL A 13 -7.22 -56.95 -29.17
N PRO A 14 -6.07 -56.66 -29.82
CA PRO A 14 -4.82 -57.31 -29.49
C PRO A 14 -4.40 -56.90 -28.08
N ALA A 15 -3.95 -57.88 -27.28
CA ALA A 15 -3.53 -57.72 -25.88
C ALA A 15 -2.49 -56.61 -25.65
N LEU A 16 -1.80 -56.14 -26.72
CA LEU A 16 -0.84 -55.05 -26.70
C LEU A 16 -1.48 -53.67 -26.40
N ALA A 17 -2.73 -53.44 -26.81
CA ALA A 17 -3.41 -52.16 -26.58
C ALA A 17 -3.84 -51.97 -25.11
N LEU A 18 -4.14 -53.08 -24.41
CA LEU A 18 -4.51 -53.04 -22.99
C LEU A 18 -3.30 -52.78 -22.09
N VAL A 19 -2.11 -53.29 -22.48
CA VAL A 19 -0.85 -53.04 -21.75
C VAL A 19 -0.38 -51.60 -21.89
N CYS A 20 -0.52 -50.98 -23.07
CA CYS A 20 -0.19 -49.57 -23.24
C CYS A 20 -1.12 -48.65 -22.43
N CYS A 21 -2.44 -48.89 -22.41
CA CYS A 21 -3.36 -48.10 -21.58
C CYS A 21 -3.09 -48.25 -20.08
N LEU A 22 -2.67 -49.43 -19.60
CA LEU A 22 -2.30 -49.63 -18.19
C LEU A 22 -0.98 -48.95 -17.82
N VAL A 23 0.00 -48.90 -18.73
CA VAL A 23 1.26 -48.15 -18.52
C VAL A 23 1.03 -46.64 -18.56
N PHE A 24 0.14 -46.15 -19.43
CA PHE A 24 -0.22 -44.73 -19.46
C PHE A 24 -1.09 -44.31 -18.26
N LEU A 25 -1.99 -45.15 -17.75
CA LEU A 25 -2.75 -44.83 -16.54
C LEU A 25 -1.88 -44.85 -15.27
N THR A 26 -0.92 -45.77 -15.14
CA THR A 26 -0.02 -45.79 -13.98
C THR A 26 0.98 -44.64 -14.02
N ALA A 27 1.49 -44.25 -15.20
CA ALA A 27 2.35 -43.07 -15.35
C ALA A 27 1.59 -41.76 -15.07
N SER A 28 0.30 -41.68 -15.42
CA SER A 28 -0.54 -40.50 -15.15
C SER A 28 -0.89 -40.36 -13.66
N TYR A 29 -1.08 -41.47 -12.95
CA TYR A 29 -1.28 -41.44 -11.49
C TYR A 29 0.01 -41.10 -10.71
N LEU A 30 1.19 -41.43 -11.25
CA LEU A 30 2.47 -41.08 -10.64
C LEU A 30 2.90 -39.62 -10.87
N LEU A 31 2.38 -38.94 -11.91
CA LEU A 31 2.64 -37.50 -12.12
C LEU A 31 1.58 -36.57 -11.52
N ALA A 32 0.37 -37.06 -11.21
CA ALA A 32 -0.72 -36.24 -10.64
C ALA A 32 -0.58 -35.95 -9.13
N GLY A 33 0.40 -36.54 -8.44
CA GLY A 33 0.65 -36.32 -7.01
C GLY A 33 1.77 -35.33 -6.68
N ALA A 34 2.49 -34.82 -7.67
CA ALA A 34 3.59 -33.89 -7.48
C ALA A 34 3.19 -32.49 -7.94
N THR A 35 2.31 -31.83 -7.17
CA THR A 35 2.40 -30.36 -7.11
C THR A 35 3.84 -30.04 -6.72
N PRO A 36 4.62 -29.26 -7.49
CA PRO A 36 5.89 -28.77 -7.00
C PRO A 36 5.56 -27.97 -5.74
N GLN A 37 5.86 -28.54 -4.57
CA GLN A 37 5.95 -27.78 -3.35
C GLN A 37 6.94 -26.68 -3.67
N ARG A 38 6.44 -25.44 -3.76
CA ARG A 38 7.28 -24.28 -3.60
C ARG A 38 8.13 -24.60 -2.37
N PRO A 39 9.47 -24.62 -2.46
CA PRO A 39 10.27 -24.84 -1.26
C PRO A 39 9.71 -23.89 -0.22
N ASP A 40 9.37 -24.40 0.97
CA ASP A 40 8.97 -23.59 2.13
C ASP A 40 10.08 -22.56 2.32
N GLN A 41 9.91 -21.42 1.66
CA GLN A 41 10.79 -20.30 1.90
C GLN A 41 10.33 -19.81 3.27
N PRO A 42 11.24 -19.64 4.22
CA PRO A 42 10.92 -19.18 5.57
C PRO A 42 10.58 -17.68 5.55
N HIS A 43 9.73 -17.23 4.61
CA HIS A 43 9.24 -15.87 4.56
C HIS A 43 8.15 -15.60 5.61
N ASP A 44 7.55 -16.65 6.19
CA ASP A 44 6.58 -16.53 7.29
C ASP A 44 7.17 -16.83 8.67
N ALA A 45 8.41 -17.32 8.73
CA ALA A 45 9.09 -17.52 10.01
C ALA A 45 9.66 -16.18 10.48
N LEU A 46 9.18 -15.69 11.63
CA LEU A 46 9.82 -14.57 12.30
C LEU A 46 11.32 -14.87 12.45
N PRO A 47 12.23 -13.92 12.11
CA PRO A 47 13.65 -14.03 12.38
C PRO A 47 13.92 -14.64 13.76
N PRO A 48 14.99 -15.46 13.94
CA PRO A 48 15.31 -16.09 15.22
C PRO A 48 15.40 -15.09 16.39
N GLU A 49 15.77 -13.84 16.08
CA GLU A 49 15.85 -12.71 17.00
C GLU A 49 14.47 -12.25 17.54
N LEU A 50 13.39 -12.61 16.85
CA LEU A 50 12.00 -12.36 17.24
C LEU A 50 11.33 -13.61 17.84
N ALA A 51 12.06 -14.72 18.02
CA ALA A 51 11.51 -15.93 18.62
C ALA A 51 11.13 -15.67 20.09
N GLY A 52 9.84 -15.40 20.34
CA GLY A 52 9.30 -15.09 21.67
C GLY A 52 8.88 -13.64 21.88
N SER A 53 9.01 -12.76 20.87
CA SER A 53 8.56 -11.37 20.93
C SER A 53 7.78 -11.00 19.67
N SER A 54 6.65 -10.32 19.85
CA SER A 54 5.92 -9.69 18.73
C SER A 54 6.52 -8.34 18.32
N PHE A 55 7.57 -7.88 18.99
CA PHE A 55 8.22 -6.59 18.78
C PHE A 55 9.67 -6.76 18.34
N MET A 56 10.12 -5.93 17.41
CA MET A 56 11.56 -5.75 17.13
C MET A 56 12.27 -5.26 18.40
N PRO A 57 13.50 -5.73 18.68
CA PRO A 57 14.25 -5.26 19.85
C PRO A 57 14.52 -3.76 19.71
N VAL A 58 13.78 -2.94 20.47
CA VAL A 58 14.03 -1.50 20.61
C VAL A 58 15.09 -1.34 21.69
N VAL A 59 16.35 -1.57 21.34
CA VAL A 59 17.48 -1.32 22.23
C VAL A 59 17.97 0.10 21.96
N ILE A 60 17.52 1.05 22.77
CA ILE A 60 18.03 2.43 22.73
C ILE A 60 19.34 2.44 23.51
N GLU A 61 20.45 2.30 22.79
CA GLU A 61 21.79 2.32 23.39
C GLU A 61 22.35 3.75 23.55
N ARG A 62 21.77 4.72 22.84
CA ARG A 62 22.24 6.10 22.74
C ARG A 62 21.16 7.10 23.15
N PRO A 63 21.51 8.23 23.79
CA PRO A 63 20.53 9.27 24.14
C PRO A 63 19.77 9.83 22.92
N LEU A 64 18.48 10.09 23.07
CA LEU A 64 17.63 10.64 21.99
C LEU A 64 18.22 11.91 21.35
N ALA A 65 18.83 12.81 22.15
CA ALA A 65 19.43 14.03 21.63
C ALA A 65 20.56 13.75 20.62
N GLU A 66 21.33 12.68 20.85
CA GLU A 66 22.41 12.26 19.96
C GLU A 66 21.86 11.67 18.66
N ILE A 67 20.86 10.78 18.78
CA ILE A 67 20.16 10.18 17.64
C ILE A 67 19.51 11.25 16.77
N ARG A 68 18.82 12.20 17.41
CA ARG A 68 18.14 13.31 16.73
C ARG A 68 19.13 14.16 15.93
N ALA A 69 20.25 14.56 16.54
CA ALA A 69 21.25 15.39 15.87
C ALA A 69 21.89 14.68 14.66
N GLU A 70 22.15 13.38 14.77
CA GLU A 70 22.66 12.58 13.66
C GLU A 70 21.65 12.46 12.53
N GLU A 71 20.40 12.08 12.84
CA GLU A 71 19.38 11.86 11.82
C GLU A 71 18.93 13.17 11.15
N GLU A 72 18.87 14.29 11.88
CA GLU A 72 18.63 15.62 11.31
C GLU A 72 19.75 16.01 10.32
N ALA A 73 21.00 15.60 10.59
CA ALA A 73 22.13 15.85 9.69
C ALA A 73 22.09 14.97 8.42
N GLU A 74 21.56 13.75 8.52
CA GLU A 74 21.39 12.83 7.38
C GLU A 74 20.18 13.17 6.49
N LYS A 75 19.14 13.79 7.07
CA LYS A 75 17.86 14.10 6.44
C LYS A 75 17.99 14.68 5.02
N PRO A 76 18.82 15.71 4.74
CA PRO A 76 18.92 16.29 3.39
C PRO A 76 19.39 15.30 2.32
N ALA A 77 20.30 14.39 2.67
CA ALA A 77 20.82 13.39 1.74
C ALA A 77 19.80 12.28 1.45
N ILE A 78 18.99 11.92 2.45
CA ILE A 78 17.90 10.96 2.32
C ILE A 78 16.81 11.52 1.40
N GLU A 79 16.39 12.77 1.64
CA GLU A 79 15.37 13.45 0.85
C GLU A 79 15.81 13.70 -0.59
N ALA A 80 17.08 14.08 -0.80
CA ALA A 80 17.62 14.24 -2.15
C ALA A 80 17.56 12.93 -2.96
N ARG A 81 17.95 11.81 -2.34
CA ARG A 81 17.87 10.48 -2.96
C ARG A 81 16.44 10.08 -3.29
N GLN A 82 15.49 10.33 -2.38
CA GLN A 82 14.10 10.01 -2.60
C GLN A 82 13.50 10.88 -3.72
N ARG A 83 13.81 12.17 -3.73
CA ARG A 83 13.39 13.08 -4.80
C ARG A 83 13.92 12.64 -6.17
N GLU A 84 15.20 12.27 -6.27
CA GLU A 84 15.79 11.73 -7.50
C GLU A 84 15.08 10.44 -7.96
N LEU A 85 14.74 9.55 -7.02
CA LEU A 85 13.97 8.35 -7.31
C LEU A 85 12.58 8.67 -7.87
N LEU A 86 11.87 9.62 -7.27
CA LEU A 86 10.55 10.06 -7.72
C LEU A 86 10.63 10.72 -9.10
N GLU A 87 11.58 11.61 -9.34
CA GLU A 87 11.76 12.32 -10.61
C GLU A 87 12.18 11.38 -11.76
N ARG A 88 12.93 10.31 -11.44
CA ARG A 88 13.27 9.27 -12.42
C ARG A 88 12.05 8.44 -12.80
N ARG A 89 11.21 8.08 -11.82
CA ARG A 89 10.05 7.19 -12.01
C ARG A 89 8.82 7.90 -12.52
N TYR A 90 8.65 9.18 -12.18
CA TYR A 90 7.41 9.89 -12.37
C TYR A 90 7.57 11.30 -12.96
N ASP A 91 6.53 11.76 -13.64
CA ASP A 91 6.33 13.14 -14.03
C ASP A 91 5.63 13.92 -12.91
N LEU A 92 6.40 14.70 -12.15
CA LEU A 92 5.92 15.46 -10.99
C LEU A 92 5.33 16.83 -11.33
N ARG A 93 5.13 17.18 -12.60
CA ARG A 93 4.56 18.48 -13.00
C ARG A 93 3.15 18.69 -12.45
N ASP A 94 2.77 19.93 -12.17
CA ASP A 94 1.38 20.26 -11.82
C ASP A 94 0.55 20.45 -13.10
N GLU A 95 -0.35 19.51 -13.37
CA GLU A 95 -1.27 19.55 -14.50
C GLU A 95 -2.68 19.21 -14.00
N PRO A 96 -3.43 20.18 -13.46
CA PRO A 96 -4.78 19.95 -13.00
C PRO A 96 -5.71 19.63 -14.18
N SER A 97 -6.63 18.70 -13.97
CA SER A 97 -7.72 18.38 -14.89
C SER A 97 -8.91 19.32 -14.67
N GLY A 98 -9.99 19.11 -15.42
CA GLY A 98 -11.26 19.80 -15.17
C GLY A 98 -12.14 19.15 -14.10
N SER A 99 -11.68 18.02 -13.53
CA SER A 99 -12.41 17.27 -12.50
C SER A 99 -11.79 17.53 -11.13
N ALA A 100 -12.63 17.87 -10.16
CA ALA A 100 -12.24 17.98 -8.76
C ALA A 100 -12.39 16.64 -8.03
N MET A 101 -11.68 16.50 -6.91
CA MET A 101 -11.92 15.45 -5.93
C MET A 101 -13.29 15.63 -5.25
N SER A 102 -13.71 14.64 -4.45
CA SER A 102 -15.06 14.53 -3.90
C SER A 102 -15.55 15.73 -3.09
N GLY A 103 -14.67 16.44 -2.40
CA GLY A 103 -14.96 17.64 -1.61
C GLY A 103 -14.78 18.94 -2.40
N GLY A 104 -14.45 18.86 -3.70
CA GLY A 104 -14.38 20.00 -4.60
C GLY A 104 -13.19 20.95 -4.37
N ARG A 105 -12.30 20.65 -3.42
CA ARG A 105 -11.23 21.56 -2.98
C ARG A 105 -9.93 21.41 -3.76
N ARG A 106 -9.67 20.20 -4.29
CA ARG A 106 -8.45 19.90 -5.06
C ARG A 106 -8.81 19.34 -6.43
N GLN A 107 -8.09 19.78 -7.46
CA GLN A 107 -8.25 19.25 -8.82
C GLN A 107 -7.51 17.93 -8.95
N VAL A 108 -8.11 16.96 -9.65
CA VAL A 108 -7.45 15.71 -10.01
C VAL A 108 -6.39 16.02 -11.05
N GLN A 109 -5.18 15.50 -10.85
CA GLN A 109 -4.07 15.65 -11.78
C GLN A 109 -4.31 14.78 -13.03
N ARG A 110 -4.13 15.34 -14.23
CA ARG A 110 -4.26 14.58 -15.50
C ARG A 110 -2.92 14.05 -15.98
N GLY A 111 -2.98 13.19 -16.99
CA GLY A 111 -1.80 12.63 -17.66
C GLY A 111 -1.23 11.39 -16.98
N VAL A 112 -0.55 10.56 -17.76
CA VAL A 112 0.17 9.40 -17.23
C VAL A 112 1.43 9.90 -16.54
N ARG A 113 1.61 9.51 -15.28
CA ARG A 113 2.72 9.97 -14.46
C ARG A 113 3.93 9.07 -14.52
N VAL A 114 3.78 7.81 -14.87
CA VAL A 114 4.92 6.88 -14.99
C VAL A 114 5.78 7.26 -16.18
N ARG A 115 7.08 7.44 -15.93
CA ARG A 115 8.09 7.61 -16.98
C ARG A 115 8.47 6.25 -17.55
N LEU A 116 8.56 6.17 -18.87
CA LEU A 116 9.08 5.02 -19.59
C LEU A 116 10.60 5.13 -19.70
N SER A 117 11.27 3.98 -19.82
CA SER A 117 12.69 3.93 -20.17
C SER A 117 12.94 4.59 -21.53
N GLU A 118 14.14 5.13 -21.71
CA GLU A 118 14.51 5.81 -22.95
C GLU A 118 14.31 4.89 -24.17
N GLY A 119 13.61 5.39 -25.20
CA GLY A 119 13.31 4.65 -26.42
C GLY A 119 12.13 3.65 -26.33
N VAL A 120 11.52 3.46 -25.16
CA VAL A 120 10.33 2.61 -24.97
C VAL A 120 9.05 3.43 -25.10
N THR A 121 8.06 2.88 -25.81
CA THR A 121 6.73 3.48 -26.00
C THR A 121 5.62 2.61 -25.43
N TRP A 122 4.47 3.22 -25.12
CA TRP A 122 3.29 2.47 -24.66
C TRP A 122 2.81 1.47 -25.71
N GLU A 123 2.88 1.84 -26.99
CA GLU A 123 2.51 0.97 -28.11
C GLU A 123 3.41 -0.25 -28.21
N GLN A 124 4.73 -0.09 -28.02
CA GLN A 124 5.66 -1.22 -27.97
C GLN A 124 5.34 -2.14 -26.79
N LEU A 125 5.12 -1.59 -25.59
CA LEU A 125 4.77 -2.40 -24.42
C LEU A 125 3.48 -3.18 -24.62
N ALA A 126 2.47 -2.57 -25.25
CA ALA A 126 1.19 -3.23 -25.55
C ALA A 126 1.32 -4.38 -26.57
N GLN A 127 2.33 -4.36 -27.43
CA GLN A 127 2.58 -5.40 -28.43
C GLN A 127 3.57 -6.47 -27.95
N THR A 128 4.29 -6.23 -26.85
CA THR A 128 5.30 -7.14 -26.31
C THR A 128 4.65 -8.13 -25.35
N SER A 129 5.04 -9.41 -25.40
CA SER A 129 4.49 -10.40 -24.47
C SER A 129 4.98 -10.14 -23.03
N PRO A 130 4.20 -10.51 -21.99
CA PRO A 130 4.64 -10.33 -20.60
C PRO A 130 5.97 -11.03 -20.26
N GLN A 131 6.27 -12.15 -20.94
CA GLN A 131 7.53 -12.87 -20.77
C GLN A 131 8.71 -12.04 -21.31
N GLU A 132 8.58 -11.50 -22.52
CA GLU A 132 9.61 -10.65 -23.13
C GLU A 132 9.80 -9.34 -22.34
N ILE A 133 8.72 -8.71 -21.85
CA ILE A 133 8.79 -7.52 -20.99
C ILE A 133 9.65 -7.82 -19.75
N ARG A 134 9.46 -8.99 -19.14
CA ARG A 134 10.22 -9.41 -17.97
C ARG A 134 11.68 -9.74 -18.30
N GLU A 135 11.92 -10.47 -19.38
CA GLU A 135 13.27 -10.89 -19.80
C GLU A 135 14.15 -9.69 -20.21
N GLN A 136 13.55 -8.66 -20.81
CA GLN A 136 14.24 -7.46 -21.28
C GLN A 136 14.20 -6.30 -20.26
N ASP A 137 13.63 -6.52 -19.07
CA ASP A 137 13.40 -5.52 -18.03
C ASP A 137 12.73 -4.21 -18.53
N LEU A 138 11.73 -4.36 -19.40
CA LEU A 138 11.01 -3.22 -19.99
C LEU A 138 9.87 -2.71 -19.11
N TRP A 139 9.59 -3.37 -17.99
CA TRP A 139 8.49 -2.97 -17.11
C TRP A 139 8.80 -1.61 -16.45
N PRO A 140 7.96 -0.58 -16.64
CA PRO A 140 8.26 0.77 -16.16
C PRO A 140 8.51 0.82 -14.66
N GLU A 141 9.59 1.50 -14.23
CA GLU A 141 9.97 1.58 -12.83
C GLU A 141 8.89 2.21 -11.94
N GLY A 142 8.06 3.12 -12.50
CA GLY A 142 6.96 3.75 -11.78
C GLY A 142 5.85 2.78 -11.34
N PHE A 143 5.79 1.57 -11.89
CA PHE A 143 4.88 0.51 -11.44
C PHE A 143 5.52 -0.48 -10.46
N ARG A 144 6.81 -0.33 -10.16
CA ARG A 144 7.45 -1.07 -9.07
C ARG A 144 7.01 -0.49 -7.74
N ALA A 145 7.11 -1.28 -6.66
CA ALA A 145 6.80 -0.79 -5.32
C ALA A 145 7.56 0.52 -5.03
N LEU A 146 6.85 1.51 -4.52
CA LEU A 146 7.45 2.76 -4.08
C LEU A 146 8.14 2.51 -2.72
N PRO A 147 9.46 2.68 -2.62
CA PRO A 147 10.14 2.52 -1.34
C PRO A 147 9.78 3.68 -0.41
N HIS A 148 9.71 3.37 0.89
CA HIS A 148 9.63 4.39 1.93
C HIS A 148 10.86 5.32 1.89
N VAL A 149 10.66 6.62 2.14
CA VAL A 149 11.70 7.67 2.12
C VAL A 149 12.96 7.25 2.89
N LYS A 150 12.76 6.65 4.06
CA LYS A 150 13.82 6.07 4.90
C LYS A 150 13.45 4.64 5.29
N HIS A 151 13.84 3.65 4.48
CA HIS A 151 13.44 2.25 4.68
C HIS A 151 13.91 1.68 6.03
N ALA A 152 15.08 2.09 6.53
CA ALA A 152 15.65 1.59 7.78
C ALA A 152 14.81 1.94 9.01
N SER A 153 14.26 3.15 9.09
CA SER A 153 13.37 3.56 10.19
C SER A 153 11.92 3.19 9.93
N GLY A 154 11.49 3.19 8.66
CA GLY A 154 10.09 3.07 8.27
C GLY A 154 9.20 4.11 8.93
N GLY A 155 7.97 3.69 9.23
CA GLY A 155 7.00 4.48 10.00
C GLY A 155 6.07 5.35 9.17
N MET A 156 5.17 6.04 9.85
CA MET A 156 4.31 7.03 9.20
C MET A 156 5.09 8.33 8.98
N VAL A 157 4.72 9.04 7.92
CA VAL A 157 5.16 10.40 7.61
C VAL A 157 3.91 11.13 7.14
N PHE A 158 3.67 12.34 7.66
CA PHE A 158 2.47 13.10 7.35
C PHE A 158 2.79 14.27 6.43
N PRO A 159 1.90 14.60 5.48
CA PRO A 159 1.99 15.84 4.72
C PRO A 159 1.90 17.09 5.60
N GLN A 160 2.45 18.21 5.12
CA GLN A 160 2.51 19.46 5.88
C GLN A 160 1.14 20.02 6.28
N ASP A 161 0.15 19.94 5.40
CA ASP A 161 -1.22 20.40 5.67
C ASP A 161 -1.87 19.63 6.83
N GLN A 162 -1.58 18.34 6.97
CA GLN A 162 -2.01 17.52 8.10
C GLN A 162 -1.26 17.87 9.39
N ILE A 163 0.05 18.12 9.31
CA ILE A 163 0.85 18.56 10.46
C ILE A 163 0.28 19.86 11.03
N ASP A 164 0.12 20.88 10.17
CA ASP A 164 -0.35 22.21 10.54
C ASP A 164 -1.77 22.15 11.15
N ALA A 165 -2.65 21.35 10.56
CA ALA A 165 -4.03 21.26 11.03
C ALA A 165 -4.15 20.55 12.39
N ILE A 166 -3.33 19.52 12.65
CA ILE A 166 -3.30 18.83 13.95
C ILE A 166 -2.61 19.68 15.01
N GLU A 167 -1.55 20.41 14.65
CA GLU A 167 -0.94 21.40 15.54
C GLU A 167 -1.96 22.46 15.96
N GLN A 168 -2.69 23.02 14.99
CA GLN A 168 -3.73 24.01 15.25
C GLN A 168 -4.89 23.46 16.11
N ALA A 169 -5.36 22.26 15.80
CA ALA A 169 -6.52 21.68 16.49
C ALA A 169 -6.17 21.15 17.88
N GLU A 170 -5.01 20.49 18.03
CA GLU A 170 -4.68 19.67 19.20
C GLU A 170 -3.37 20.03 19.90
N GLN A 171 -2.58 20.97 19.36
CA GLN A 171 -1.24 21.34 19.88
C GLN A 171 -0.31 20.12 19.93
N ARG A 172 -0.47 19.21 18.96
CA ARG A 172 0.39 18.04 18.75
C ARG A 172 1.21 18.26 17.49
N ASP A 173 2.52 18.18 17.61
CA ASP A 173 3.43 18.21 16.47
C ASP A 173 3.57 16.80 15.89
N LEU A 174 3.30 16.66 14.59
CA LEU A 174 3.45 15.43 13.82
C LEU A 174 4.68 15.48 12.89
N MET A 175 5.48 16.53 12.96
CA MET A 175 6.69 16.69 12.17
C MET A 175 7.79 15.76 12.68
N ARG A 176 8.26 14.91 11.79
CA ARG A 176 9.43 14.06 12.06
C ARG A 176 10.71 14.85 11.91
N PHE A 177 11.65 14.67 12.85
CA PHE A 177 12.96 15.32 12.76
C PHE A 177 13.87 14.66 11.72
N ASP A 178 13.61 13.40 11.36
CA ASP A 178 14.53 12.61 10.52
C ASP A 178 14.18 12.59 9.02
N ILE A 179 12.94 12.87 8.63
CA ILE A 179 12.47 12.92 7.24
C ILE A 179 11.16 13.73 7.10
N GLU A 180 10.89 14.22 5.89
CA GLU A 180 9.60 14.80 5.48
C GLU A 180 8.83 13.92 4.48
N PHE A 181 7.57 14.30 4.22
CA PHE A 181 6.73 13.68 3.20
C PHE A 181 7.29 13.96 1.81
N ASP A 182 7.41 12.92 0.98
CA ASP A 182 8.19 12.96 -0.25
C ASP A 182 7.41 13.38 -1.50
N LEU A 183 6.07 13.27 -1.47
CA LEU A 183 5.25 13.64 -2.62
C LEU A 183 4.93 15.15 -2.62
N PRO A 184 5.01 15.81 -3.79
CA PRO A 184 4.56 17.18 -3.98
C PRO A 184 3.08 17.38 -3.61
N GLU A 185 2.77 18.56 -3.08
CA GLU A 185 1.44 18.90 -2.57
C GLU A 185 0.32 18.72 -3.61
N HIS A 186 0.54 19.13 -4.86
CA HIS A 186 -0.47 19.03 -5.93
C HIS A 186 -0.82 17.58 -6.32
N LEU A 187 -0.02 16.60 -5.91
CA LEU A 187 -0.26 15.16 -6.10
C LEU A 187 -0.93 14.50 -4.89
N LEU A 188 -1.07 15.23 -3.78
CA LEU A 188 -1.76 14.72 -2.59
C LEU A 188 -3.29 14.73 -2.79
N PRO A 189 -4.01 13.90 -2.03
CA PRO A 189 -5.46 14.01 -1.91
C PRO A 189 -5.91 15.38 -1.36
N GLU A 190 -7.20 15.68 -1.49
CA GLU A 190 -7.77 16.81 -0.77
C GLU A 190 -7.71 16.59 0.75
N PHE A 191 -7.33 17.63 1.49
CA PHE A 191 -7.22 17.61 2.94
C PHE A 191 -7.97 18.80 3.55
N PRO A 192 -8.62 18.64 4.72
CA PRO A 192 -9.03 17.37 5.32
C PRO A 192 -9.90 16.54 4.37
N PRO A 193 -9.85 15.20 4.43
CA PRO A 193 -10.70 14.36 3.58
C PRO A 193 -12.19 14.61 3.92
N PRO A 194 -13.06 14.82 2.92
CA PRO A 194 -14.48 14.97 3.15
C PRO A 194 -15.07 13.65 3.67
N MET A 195 -16.08 13.74 4.54
CA MET A 195 -16.78 12.57 5.08
C MET A 195 -18.22 12.54 4.61
N PHE A 196 -18.63 11.43 4.00
CA PHE A 196 -19.99 11.24 3.49
C PHE A 196 -20.69 10.10 4.20
N LEU A 197 -21.97 10.28 4.50
CA LEU A 197 -22.81 9.22 5.06
C LEU A 197 -23.49 8.43 3.95
N THR A 198 -23.23 7.13 3.90
CA THR A 198 -23.81 6.23 2.87
C THR A 198 -25.34 6.17 2.91
N ASN A 199 -25.94 6.36 4.09
CA ASN A 199 -27.40 6.38 4.29
C ASN A 199 -28.03 7.78 4.16
N ARG A 200 -27.22 8.85 4.07
CA ARG A 200 -27.66 10.24 3.98
C ARG A 200 -26.79 11.03 2.98
N PRO A 201 -26.80 10.64 1.69
CA PRO A 201 -26.02 11.33 0.67
C PRO A 201 -26.47 12.79 0.46
N ASP A 202 -27.68 13.14 0.87
CA ASP A 202 -28.25 14.49 0.83
C ASP A 202 -27.49 15.49 1.73
N LEU A 203 -26.78 15.02 2.75
CA LEU A 203 -26.03 15.87 3.68
C LEU A 203 -24.68 16.34 3.12
N GLY A 204 -24.18 15.72 2.05
CA GLY A 204 -22.86 16.03 1.52
C GLY A 204 -21.74 15.76 2.52
N ASP A 205 -20.73 16.62 2.53
CA ASP A 205 -19.57 16.51 3.42
C ASP A 205 -19.92 16.93 4.86
N ILE A 206 -20.08 15.94 5.74
CA ILE A 206 -20.41 16.17 7.15
C ILE A 206 -19.22 16.66 7.98
N SER A 207 -17.99 16.63 7.43
CA SER A 207 -16.82 17.24 8.07
C SER A 207 -16.79 18.77 7.92
N GLN A 208 -17.59 19.30 6.98
CA GLN A 208 -17.63 20.73 6.64
C GLN A 208 -16.25 21.31 6.30
N GLY A 209 -15.37 20.49 5.70
CA GLY A 209 -13.99 20.88 5.40
C GLY A 209 -13.09 21.05 6.63
N GLN A 210 -13.47 20.50 7.78
CA GLN A 210 -12.66 20.52 9.01
C GLN A 210 -12.00 19.17 9.28
N VAL A 211 -10.78 19.18 9.82
CA VAL A 211 -10.17 17.96 10.37
C VAL A 211 -11.03 17.51 11.56
N VAL A 212 -11.51 16.27 11.52
CA VAL A 212 -12.34 15.74 12.59
C VAL A 212 -11.45 15.16 13.68
N THR A 213 -11.61 15.71 14.88
CA THR A 213 -10.79 15.43 16.05
C THR A 213 -11.68 15.12 17.24
N ILE A 214 -11.06 14.64 18.33
CA ILE A 214 -11.77 14.44 19.60
C ILE A 214 -12.42 15.73 20.15
N LYS A 215 -11.98 16.91 19.69
CA LYS A 215 -12.50 18.21 20.15
C LYS A 215 -13.77 18.65 19.41
N ASN A 216 -13.93 18.30 18.13
CA ASN A 216 -15.04 18.80 17.30
C ASN A 216 -15.98 17.71 16.76
N PHE A 217 -15.64 16.41 16.85
CA PHE A 217 -16.44 15.33 16.24
C PHE A 217 -17.92 15.35 16.69
N HIS A 218 -18.17 15.60 17.97
CA HIS A 218 -19.54 15.63 18.51
C HIS A 218 -20.33 16.84 18.02
N GLU A 219 -19.69 17.99 17.81
CA GLU A 219 -20.34 19.17 17.25
C GLU A 219 -20.70 18.95 15.78
N LEU A 220 -19.73 18.48 14.99
CA LEU A 220 -19.90 18.21 13.55
C LEU A 220 -20.98 17.16 13.25
N THR A 221 -21.13 16.17 14.13
CA THR A 221 -22.00 15.01 13.87
C THR A 221 -23.28 14.97 14.69
N ARG A 222 -23.56 16.02 15.47
CA ARG A 222 -24.76 16.10 16.32
C ARG A 222 -26.03 16.00 15.49
N GLY A 223 -26.86 15.00 15.81
CA GLY A 223 -28.12 14.76 15.09
C GLY A 223 -27.95 14.12 13.71
N LEU A 224 -26.70 13.87 13.27
CA LEU A 224 -26.40 13.14 12.03
C LEU A 224 -26.15 11.66 12.32
N LEU A 225 -25.48 11.36 13.44
CA LEU A 225 -25.11 10.01 13.85
C LEU A 225 -25.96 9.49 15.01
N THR A 226 -26.21 8.18 15.01
CA THR A 226 -26.79 7.47 16.17
C THR A 226 -25.80 7.41 17.34
N PRO A 227 -26.26 7.17 18.58
CA PRO A 227 -25.36 7.05 19.73
C PRO A 227 -24.25 6.02 19.56
N PHE A 228 -24.54 4.88 18.91
CA PHE A 228 -23.55 3.84 18.65
C PHE A 228 -22.49 4.28 17.63
N GLN A 229 -22.92 4.94 16.56
CA GLN A 229 -21.99 5.49 15.56
C GLN A 229 -21.14 6.62 16.12
N LEU A 230 -21.72 7.46 16.98
CA LEU A 230 -21.00 8.53 17.67
C LEU A 230 -19.90 7.96 18.57
N GLU A 231 -20.18 6.88 19.30
CA GLU A 231 -19.18 6.20 20.12
C GLU A 231 -18.09 5.55 19.26
N GLY A 232 -18.47 4.93 18.13
CA GLY A 232 -17.52 4.43 17.14
C GLY A 232 -16.60 5.54 16.62
N LEU A 233 -17.17 6.68 16.21
CA LEU A 233 -16.41 7.82 15.74
C LEU A 233 -15.50 8.38 16.83
N ARG A 234 -15.98 8.51 18.07
CA ARG A 234 -15.18 8.95 19.22
C ARG A 234 -13.92 8.10 19.37
N MET A 235 -14.04 6.77 19.24
CA MET A 235 -12.88 5.86 19.30
C MET A 235 -11.91 6.08 18.13
N LEU A 236 -12.42 6.27 16.91
CA LEU A 236 -11.57 6.50 15.73
C LEU A 236 -10.79 7.80 15.79
N VAL A 237 -11.37 8.86 16.36
CA VAL A 237 -10.69 10.17 16.50
C VAL A 237 -9.93 10.33 17.81
N THR A 238 -9.84 9.26 18.61
CA THR A 238 -9.02 9.26 19.83
C THR A 238 -7.57 8.96 19.44
N PRO A 239 -6.60 9.83 19.76
CA PRO A 239 -5.21 9.58 19.44
C PRO A 239 -4.65 8.42 20.26
N PHE A 240 -3.88 7.54 19.62
CA PHE A 240 -3.17 6.44 20.27
C PHE A 240 -1.68 6.50 19.97
N PRO A 241 -0.80 6.33 20.98
CA PRO A 241 0.64 6.31 20.78
C PRO A 241 1.05 5.23 19.78
N GLN A 242 1.86 5.63 18.80
CA GLN A 242 2.51 4.73 17.85
C GLN A 242 4.02 4.91 17.96
N GLN A 243 4.82 3.97 17.45
CA GLN A 243 6.27 3.97 17.67
C GLN A 243 6.96 5.31 17.35
N GLN A 244 6.64 5.97 16.22
CA GLN A 244 7.24 7.27 15.88
C GLN A 244 6.61 8.45 16.63
N PHE A 245 5.42 8.28 17.19
CA PHE A 245 4.58 9.30 17.81
C PHE A 245 4.14 8.82 19.19
N ASN A 246 5.04 8.84 20.15
CA ASN A 246 4.77 8.39 21.51
C ASN A 246 5.49 9.25 22.55
N ALA A 247 5.39 8.83 23.81
CA ALA A 247 5.98 9.52 24.95
C ALA A 247 7.44 9.10 25.26
N THR A 248 7.96 8.08 24.59
CA THR A 248 9.25 7.44 24.89
C THR A 248 10.36 7.95 23.96
N GLU A 249 11.57 7.43 24.16
CA GLU A 249 12.78 7.87 23.45
C GLU A 249 12.93 7.26 22.04
N ASP A 250 12.06 6.33 21.65
CA ASP A 250 11.97 5.75 20.30
C ASP A 250 11.18 6.61 19.31
N ARG A 251 10.56 7.71 19.77
CA ARG A 251 9.82 8.65 18.92
C ARG A 251 10.71 9.32 17.86
N LYS A 252 10.07 9.75 16.78
CA LYS A 252 10.68 10.55 15.70
C LYS A 252 10.20 12.00 15.66
N VAL A 253 9.43 12.43 16.65
CA VAL A 253 8.97 13.81 16.85
C VAL A 253 9.75 14.47 17.99
N ALA A 254 9.83 15.80 17.98
CA ALA A 254 10.61 16.55 18.97
C ALA A 254 10.11 16.31 20.41
N ASP A 255 8.81 16.50 20.60
CA ASP A 255 8.15 16.42 21.91
C ASP A 255 7.40 15.10 22.11
N PRO A 256 7.28 14.60 23.36
CA PRO A 256 6.40 13.48 23.69
C PRO A 256 4.98 13.69 23.15
N SER A 257 4.45 12.70 22.42
CA SER A 257 3.13 12.78 21.79
C SER A 257 2.14 11.79 22.40
N MET A 258 0.87 12.20 22.45
CA MET A 258 -0.26 11.31 22.75
C MET A 258 -0.57 10.35 21.60
N GLY A 259 0.11 10.47 20.47
CA GLY A 259 -0.05 9.60 19.32
C GLY A 259 -0.64 10.29 18.11
N VAL A 260 -1.24 9.47 17.24
CA VAL A 260 -1.93 9.88 16.02
C VAL A 260 -3.34 9.30 16.01
N THR A 261 -4.20 9.90 15.19
CA THR A 261 -5.58 9.48 14.91
C THR A 261 -5.68 8.90 13.52
#